data_AF-A0A1V6CI03-F1
#
_entry.id   AF-A0A1V6CI03-F1
#
_cell.length_a   1.000
_cell.length_b   1.000
_cell.length_c   1.000
_cell.angle_alpha   90.00
_cell.angle_beta   90.00
_cell.angle_gamma   90.00
#
_symmetry.space_group_name_H-M   'P 1'
#
loop_
_entity.id
_entity.type
_entity.pdbx_description
1 polymer ?
#
loop_
_entity_poly.entity_id
_entity_poly.type
_entity_poly.pdbx_seq_one_letter_code
_entity_poly.pdbx_strand_id
1 'polypeptide(L)'
;MKIGTYEFNRICNIEPEQNSGGLVSQYMPQSRYKNKNRLPLNRYGKGPFCKFRIPNCYPVSGVYAIVVGDKVKYIGECLNLSLRYNMGYGIISPRNCFKGGQETNCRVNNLVYEAASAGLKISLWFLQTGDYKAVESKLRATMEPEWNRI
;
A
#
# COMPACT_ATOMS: atom_id res chain seq x y z
N MET A 1 4.57 17.36 -5.66
CA MET A 1 4.02 17.19 -7.01
C MET A 1 2.56 17.55 -6.94
N LYS A 2 2.04 18.13 -8.03
CA LYS A 2 0.63 18.46 -8.10
C LYS A 2 -0.19 17.23 -8.52
N ILE A 3 -1.18 16.86 -7.71
CA ILE A 3 -2.11 15.77 -8.00
C ILE A 3 -3.52 16.39 -7.99
N GLY A 4 -4.14 16.47 -9.17
CA GLY A 4 -5.33 17.30 -9.38
C GLY A 4 -5.05 18.77 -9.08
N THR A 5 -5.78 19.36 -8.12
CA THR A 5 -5.58 20.75 -7.68
C THR A 5 -4.71 20.88 -6.43
N TYR A 6 -4.22 19.77 -5.87
CA TYR A 6 -3.56 19.75 -4.56
C TYR A 6 -2.05 19.53 -4.70
N GLU A 7 -1.28 20.17 -3.83
CA GLU A 7 0.17 19.97 -3.72
C GLU A 7 0.49 18.85 -2.73
N PHE A 8 1.10 17.78 -3.23
CA PHE A 8 1.56 16.66 -2.41
C PHE A 8 3.06 16.78 -2.14
N ASN A 9 3.46 16.49 -0.92
CA ASN A 9 4.86 16.39 -0.51
C ASN A 9 5.38 14.98 -0.73
N ARG A 10 6.60 14.84 -1.26
CA ARG A 10 7.25 13.54 -1.36
C ARG A 10 7.70 13.11 0.03
N ILE A 11 7.34 11.89 0.43
CA ILE A 11 7.72 11.31 1.71
C ILE A 11 9.00 10.50 1.57
N CYS A 12 8.98 9.45 0.73
CA CYS A 12 10.12 8.57 0.53
C CYS A 12 9.95 7.74 -0.75
N ASN A 13 11.00 6.99 -1.11
CA ASN A 13 10.81 5.81 -1.96
C ASN A 13 10.19 4.68 -1.12
N ILE A 14 9.41 3.82 -1.76
CA ILE A 14 9.01 2.54 -1.18
C ILE A 14 10.02 1.50 -1.65
N GLU A 15 10.83 1.02 -0.72
CA GLU A 15 11.92 0.09 -1.01
C GLU A 15 11.68 -1.22 -0.26
N PRO A 16 11.15 -2.25 -0.96
CA PRO A 16 11.03 -3.58 -0.41
C PRO A 16 12.37 -4.18 0.02
N GLU A 17 12.35 -4.96 1.09
CA GLU A 17 13.49 -5.77 1.53
C GLU A 17 13.94 -6.69 0.38
N GLN A 18 15.25 -6.76 0.15
CA GLN A 18 15.86 -7.62 -0.86
C GLN A 18 16.56 -8.80 -0.20
N ASN A 19 16.69 -9.90 -0.95
CA ASN A 19 17.51 -11.03 -0.55
C ASN A 19 18.99 -10.77 -0.88
N SER A 20 19.88 -11.71 -0.54
CA SER A 20 21.32 -11.58 -0.80
C SER A 20 21.69 -11.44 -2.29
N GLY A 21 20.78 -11.84 -3.20
CA GLY A 21 20.95 -11.68 -4.64
C GLY A 21 20.39 -10.35 -5.19
N GLY A 22 19.94 -9.44 -4.34
CA GLY A 22 19.36 -8.15 -4.76
C GLY A 22 17.93 -8.24 -5.32
N LEU A 23 17.30 -9.43 -5.29
CA LEU A 23 15.91 -9.60 -5.69
C LEU A 23 14.98 -9.27 -4.53
N VAL A 24 13.79 -8.74 -4.83
CA VAL A 24 12.76 -8.46 -3.81
C VAL A 24 12.39 -9.74 -3.06
N SER A 25 12.48 -9.69 -1.73
CA SER A 25 12.14 -10.81 -0.85
C SER A 25 10.64 -11.12 -0.89
N GLN A 26 10.32 -12.38 -1.17
CA GLN A 26 8.95 -12.88 -1.17
C GLN A 26 8.51 -13.36 0.22
N TYR A 27 7.29 -13.00 0.60
CA TYR A 27 6.69 -13.37 1.87
C TYR A 27 5.32 -14.04 1.67
N MET A 28 5.12 -15.15 2.37
CA MET A 28 3.90 -15.98 2.35
C MET A 28 3.34 -16.14 3.77
N PRO A 29 2.73 -15.08 4.35
CA PRO A 29 2.35 -15.03 5.76
C PRO A 29 1.19 -15.95 6.12
N GLN A 30 0.38 -16.40 5.17
CA GLN A 30 -0.84 -17.19 5.38
C GLN A 30 -0.63 -18.43 6.25
N SER A 31 0.50 -19.12 6.12
CA SER A 31 0.83 -20.33 6.89
C SER A 31 0.97 -20.08 8.39
N ARG A 32 1.24 -18.83 8.80
CA ARG A 32 1.40 -18.45 10.21
C ARG A 32 0.07 -18.20 10.91
N TYR A 33 -1.05 -18.15 10.20
CA TYR A 33 -2.36 -17.94 10.79
C TYR A 33 -2.92 -19.25 11.36
N LYS A 34 -3.25 -19.28 12.66
CA LYS A 34 -3.98 -20.39 13.29
C LYS A 34 -5.44 -20.37 12.83
N ASN A 35 -5.69 -20.91 11.63
CA ASN A 35 -6.99 -20.91 10.96
C ASN A 35 -7.95 -21.98 11.53
N LYS A 36 -8.35 -21.83 12.79
CA LYS A 36 -9.25 -22.79 13.48
C LYS A 36 -10.56 -23.04 12.73
N ASN A 37 -11.08 -22.01 12.07
CA ASN A 37 -12.36 -22.06 11.36
C ASN A 37 -12.22 -22.48 9.89
N ARG A 38 -11.03 -22.92 9.44
CA ARG A 38 -10.76 -23.35 8.06
C ARG A 38 -11.24 -22.36 7.01
N LEU A 39 -11.11 -21.06 7.29
CA LEU A 39 -11.49 -20.00 6.37
C LEU A 39 -10.72 -20.16 5.05
N PRO A 40 -11.35 -20.00 3.88
CA PRO A 40 -10.61 -19.93 2.64
C PRO A 40 -9.82 -18.62 2.55
N LEU A 41 -8.79 -18.61 1.69
CA LEU A 41 -8.10 -17.38 1.32
C LEU A 41 -9.09 -16.41 0.66
N ASN A 42 -8.87 -15.11 0.87
CA ASN A 42 -9.56 -14.11 0.08
C ASN A 42 -8.89 -13.94 -1.30
N ARG A 43 -9.48 -13.10 -2.16
CA ARG A 43 -9.06 -12.94 -3.56
C ARG A 43 -7.59 -12.56 -3.73
N TYR A 44 -6.98 -11.91 -2.73
CA TYR A 44 -5.58 -11.44 -2.76
C TYR A 44 -4.71 -12.11 -1.70
N GLY A 45 -5.25 -13.11 -0.99
CA GLY A 45 -4.57 -13.75 0.13
C GLY A 45 -3.48 -14.73 -0.26
N LYS A 46 -3.32 -15.04 -1.55
CA LYS A 46 -2.33 -16.00 -2.05
C LYS A 46 -0.91 -15.45 -2.04
N GLY A 47 -0.76 -14.12 -2.15
CA GLY A 47 0.55 -13.47 -2.36
C GLY A 47 1.12 -13.74 -3.76
N PRO A 48 2.44 -13.59 -3.95
CA PRO A 48 3.45 -13.22 -2.95
C PRO A 48 3.28 -11.79 -2.42
N PHE A 49 3.83 -11.54 -1.24
CA PHE A 49 3.90 -10.23 -0.63
C PHE A 49 5.36 -9.80 -0.45
N CYS A 50 5.58 -8.50 -0.29
CA CYS A 50 6.87 -7.94 0.13
C CYS A 50 6.79 -7.37 1.55
N LYS A 51 7.94 -6.99 2.10
CA LYS A 51 8.00 -6.14 3.29
C LYS A 51 8.74 -4.86 2.97
N PHE A 52 8.25 -3.75 3.50
CA PHE A 52 8.89 -2.44 3.42
C PHE A 52 8.45 -1.59 4.59
N ARG A 53 9.13 -0.46 4.80
CA ARG A 53 8.76 0.52 5.82
C ARG A 53 8.91 1.93 5.26
N ILE A 54 8.14 2.84 5.83
CA ILE A 54 8.29 4.29 5.64
C ILE A 54 8.76 4.93 6.96
N PRO A 55 9.30 6.16 6.93
CA PRO A 55 9.63 6.88 8.16
C PRO A 55 8.45 6.95 9.13
N ASN A 56 8.71 6.75 10.42
CA ASN A 56 7.65 6.65 11.44
C ASN A 56 7.17 8.00 11.98
N CYS A 57 7.70 9.11 11.47
CA CYS A 57 7.47 10.48 11.95
C CYS A 57 6.21 11.16 11.37
N TYR A 58 5.29 10.41 10.75
CA TYR A 58 4.04 10.95 10.19
C TYR A 58 2.78 10.39 10.89
N PRO A 59 2.57 10.68 12.20
CA PRO A 59 1.36 10.30 12.92
C PRO A 59 0.19 11.24 12.62
N VAL A 60 -0.02 11.56 11.33
CA VAL A 60 -0.97 12.59 10.87
C VAL A 60 -1.96 12.01 9.86
N SER A 61 -3.13 12.64 9.78
CA SER A 61 -4.18 12.29 8.82
C SER A 61 -3.99 12.98 7.47
N GLY A 62 -4.49 12.37 6.40
CA GLY A 62 -4.37 12.94 5.07
C GLY A 62 -4.63 11.94 3.95
N VAL A 63 -4.28 12.37 2.74
CA VAL A 63 -4.37 11.58 1.51
C VAL A 63 -2.96 11.25 1.03
N TYR A 64 -2.71 10.00 0.72
CA TYR A 64 -1.46 9.56 0.11
C TYR A 64 -1.67 9.10 -1.33
N ALA A 65 -0.60 9.21 -2.11
CA ALA A 65 -0.50 8.65 -3.44
C ALA A 65 0.72 7.75 -3.55
N ILE A 66 0.53 6.57 -4.16
CA ILE A 66 1.64 5.71 -4.61
C ILE A 66 1.89 6.04 -6.07
N VAL A 67 3.11 6.45 -6.37
CA VAL A 67 3.56 6.86 -7.69
C VAL A 67 4.61 5.88 -8.18
N VAL A 68 4.43 5.34 -9.38
CA VAL A 68 5.37 4.41 -10.02
C VAL A 68 5.93 5.09 -11.28
N GLY A 69 7.24 5.33 -11.30
CA GLY A 69 7.83 6.30 -12.21
C GLY A 69 7.21 7.69 -11.96
N ASP A 70 6.54 8.24 -12.98
CA ASP A 70 5.84 9.53 -12.89
C ASP A 70 4.31 9.40 -12.89
N LYS A 71 3.78 8.17 -12.78
CA LYS A 71 2.33 7.91 -12.84
C LYS A 71 1.77 7.64 -11.45
N VAL A 72 0.74 8.39 -11.06
CA VAL A 72 -0.07 8.09 -9.86
C VAL A 72 -0.83 6.79 -10.11
N LYS A 73 -0.48 5.75 -9.35
CA LYS A 73 -1.10 4.42 -9.48
C LYS A 73 -2.18 4.18 -8.46
N TYR A 74 -2.01 4.69 -7.23
CA TYR A 74 -2.95 4.50 -6.13
C TYR A 74 -3.15 5.79 -5.37
N ILE A 75 -4.38 6.06 -4.93
CA ILE A 75 -4.74 7.12 -4.00
C ILE A 75 -5.49 6.48 -2.84
N GLY A 76 -5.16 6.88 -1.62
CA GLY A 76 -5.92 6.46 -0.44
C GLY A 76 -5.80 7.44 0.69
N GLU A 77 -6.60 7.21 1.73
CA GLU A 77 -6.62 8.05 2.92
C GLU A 77 -6.15 7.30 4.17
N CYS A 78 -5.77 8.06 5.18
CA CYS A 78 -5.50 7.53 6.51
C CYS A 78 -5.69 8.59 7.60
N LEU A 79 -5.99 8.12 8.81
CA LEU A 79 -5.87 8.89 10.05
C LEU A 79 -4.42 9.03 10.56
N ASN A 80 -3.56 8.07 10.20
CA ASN A 80 -2.17 8.01 10.61
C ASN A 80 -1.35 7.34 9.50
N LEU A 81 -0.53 8.11 8.80
CA LEU A 81 0.25 7.64 7.66
C LEU A 81 1.26 6.55 8.07
N SER A 82 2.00 6.78 9.15
CA SER A 82 2.97 5.82 9.68
C SER A 82 2.33 4.45 9.94
N LEU A 83 1.18 4.40 10.63
CA LEU A 83 0.48 3.15 10.93
C LEU A 83 -0.11 2.51 9.67
N ARG A 84 -0.70 3.29 8.76
CA ARG A 84 -1.30 2.76 7.52
C ARG A 84 -0.30 1.97 6.69
N TYR A 85 0.93 2.47 6.60
CA TYR A 85 2.01 1.82 5.88
C TYR A 85 2.70 0.76 6.74
N ASN A 86 3.25 1.11 7.91
CA ASN A 86 4.13 0.22 8.65
C ASN A 86 3.42 -0.95 9.36
N MET A 87 2.09 -0.88 9.54
CA MET A 87 1.26 -1.95 10.12
C MET A 87 0.20 -2.49 9.15
N GLY A 88 0.05 -1.85 7.99
CA GLY A 88 -0.90 -2.24 6.94
C GLY A 88 -0.17 -2.74 5.70
N TYR A 89 0.17 -1.83 4.79
CA TYR A 89 0.73 -2.20 3.49
C TYR A 89 2.15 -2.76 3.54
N GLY A 90 2.99 -2.28 4.45
CA GLY A 90 4.40 -2.67 4.55
C GLY A 90 4.63 -4.05 5.17
N ILE A 91 3.62 -4.61 5.83
CA ILE A 91 3.70 -5.96 6.42
C ILE A 91 2.33 -6.62 6.48
N ILE A 92 2.13 -7.66 5.67
CA ILE A 92 0.84 -8.37 5.63
C ILE A 92 0.70 -9.29 6.84
N SER A 93 -0.26 -8.95 7.70
CA SER A 93 -0.73 -9.84 8.76
C SER A 93 -1.32 -11.12 8.17
N PRO A 94 -0.98 -12.32 8.70
CA PRO A 94 -1.54 -13.59 8.25
C PRO A 94 -3.08 -13.60 8.19
N ARG A 95 -3.75 -12.94 9.15
CA ARG A 95 -5.22 -12.85 9.20
C ARG A 95 -5.80 -12.17 7.96
N ASN A 96 -5.10 -11.17 7.40
CA ASN A 96 -5.55 -10.42 6.23
C ASN A 96 -5.62 -11.27 4.97
N CYS A 97 -4.99 -12.45 4.94
CA CYS A 97 -5.00 -13.33 3.77
C CYS A 97 -6.30 -14.13 3.63
N PHE A 98 -7.11 -14.22 4.70
CA PHE A 98 -8.32 -15.07 4.73
C PHE A 98 -9.59 -14.24 4.57
N LYS A 99 -10.71 -14.89 4.24
CA LYS A 99 -12.03 -14.23 4.19
C LYS A 99 -12.35 -13.48 5.49
N GLY A 100 -12.96 -12.30 5.35
CA GLY A 100 -13.18 -11.35 6.46
C GLY A 100 -11.92 -10.61 6.94
N GLY A 101 -10.78 -10.77 6.27
CA GLY A 101 -9.57 -9.97 6.50
C GLY A 101 -9.54 -8.70 5.63
N GLN A 102 -8.49 -7.88 5.79
CA GLN A 102 -8.33 -6.64 5.01
C GLN A 102 -7.73 -6.91 3.62
N GLU A 103 -8.58 -7.21 2.63
CA GLU A 103 -8.16 -7.51 1.25
C GLU A 103 -7.33 -6.39 0.62
N THR A 104 -7.65 -5.12 0.91
CA THR A 104 -6.93 -3.96 0.37
C THR A 104 -5.45 -3.99 0.74
N ASN A 105 -5.11 -4.43 1.96
CA ASN A 105 -3.72 -4.49 2.38
C ASN A 105 -2.96 -5.50 1.54
N CYS A 106 -3.50 -6.72 1.40
CA CYS A 106 -2.90 -7.77 0.59
C CYS A 106 -2.72 -7.31 -0.86
N ARG A 107 -3.75 -6.71 -1.45
CA ARG A 107 -3.72 -6.25 -2.85
C ARG A 107 -2.68 -5.16 -3.08
N VAL A 108 -2.70 -4.10 -2.28
CA VAL A 108 -1.78 -2.96 -2.46
C VAL A 108 -0.34 -3.41 -2.23
N ASN A 109 -0.07 -4.25 -1.23
CA ASN A 109 1.27 -4.81 -1.04
C ASN A 109 1.73 -5.68 -2.22
N ASN A 110 0.87 -6.55 -2.73
CA ASN A 110 1.20 -7.40 -3.86
C ASN A 110 1.48 -6.56 -5.13
N LEU A 111 0.74 -5.48 -5.38
CA LEU A 111 1.03 -4.53 -6.46
C LEU A 111 2.38 -3.82 -6.28
N VAL A 112 2.74 -3.45 -5.04
CA VAL A 112 4.08 -2.91 -4.72
C VAL A 112 5.16 -3.96 -4.99
N TYR A 113 4.93 -5.21 -4.59
CA TYR A 113 5.86 -6.32 -4.87
C TYR A 113 6.07 -6.51 -6.38
N GLU A 114 4.99 -6.54 -7.17
CA GLU A 114 5.08 -6.72 -8.63
C GLU A 114 5.85 -5.58 -9.29
N ALA A 115 5.52 -4.33 -8.95
CA ALA A 115 6.21 -3.17 -9.48
C ALA A 115 7.70 -3.15 -9.12
N ALA A 116 8.04 -3.43 -7.86
CA ALA A 116 9.43 -3.46 -7.42
C ALA A 116 10.22 -4.63 -8.04
N SER A 117 9.58 -5.79 -8.19
CA SER A 117 10.19 -6.97 -8.85
C SER A 117 10.45 -6.74 -10.33
N ALA A 118 9.65 -5.88 -10.97
CA ALA A 118 9.89 -5.40 -12.34
C ALA A 118 10.95 -4.29 -12.42
N GLY A 119 11.62 -3.95 -11.32
CA GLY A 119 12.64 -2.89 -11.27
C GLY A 119 12.08 -1.47 -11.35
N LEU A 120 10.77 -1.28 -11.16
CA LEU A 120 10.16 0.05 -11.23
C LEU A 120 10.39 0.83 -9.94
N LYS A 121 10.66 2.14 -10.08
CA LYS A 121 10.79 3.06 -8.95
C LYS A 121 9.41 3.40 -8.39
N ILE A 122 9.24 3.22 -7.08
CA ILE A 122 7.99 3.50 -6.37
C ILE A 122 8.25 4.59 -5.35
N SER A 123 7.41 5.63 -5.32
CA SER A 123 7.50 6.71 -4.34
C SER A 123 6.16 6.98 -3.66
N LEU A 124 6.24 7.37 -2.40
CA LEU A 124 5.10 7.77 -1.59
C LEU A 124 5.02 9.28 -1.52
N TRP A 125 3.85 9.81 -1.84
CA TRP A 125 3.51 11.21 -1.76
C TRP A 125 2.34 11.42 -0.81
N PHE A 126 2.28 12.56 -0.12
CA PHE A 126 1.29 12.81 0.91
C PHE A 126 0.83 14.26 0.96
N LEU A 127 -0.47 14.43 1.17
CA LEU A 127 -1.14 15.66 1.51
C LEU A 127 -1.74 15.50 2.92
N GLN A 128 -1.16 16.20 3.90
CA GLN A 128 -1.74 16.27 5.23
C GLN A 128 -3.01 17.13 5.19
N THR A 129 -4.13 16.58 5.63
CA THR A 129 -5.41 17.30 5.70
C THR A 129 -6.37 16.61 6.68
N GLY A 130 -7.28 17.40 7.25
CA GLY A 130 -8.43 16.88 8.00
C GLY A 130 -9.59 16.43 7.11
N ASP A 131 -9.66 16.94 5.87
CA ASP A 131 -10.72 16.63 4.89
C ASP A 131 -10.33 15.48 3.95
N TYR A 132 -9.58 14.51 4.47
CA TYR A 132 -8.97 13.45 3.66
C TYR A 132 -10.00 12.59 2.91
N LYS A 133 -11.21 12.43 3.45
CA LYS A 133 -12.28 11.66 2.79
C LYS A 133 -12.80 12.35 1.53
N ALA A 134 -13.13 13.64 1.60
CA ALA A 134 -13.64 14.36 0.44
C ALA A 134 -12.56 14.52 -0.63
N VAL A 135 -11.32 14.80 -0.21
CA VAL A 135 -10.18 14.92 -1.13
C VAL A 135 -9.88 13.59 -1.83
N GLU A 136 -9.82 12.47 -1.10
CA GLU A 136 -9.58 11.15 -1.70
C GLU A 136 -10.68 10.76 -2.70
N SER A 137 -11.94 10.95 -2.33
CA SER A 137 -13.08 10.64 -3.18
C SER A 137 -13.05 11.46 -4.48
N LYS A 138 -12.80 12.78 -4.37
CA LYS A 138 -12.68 13.67 -5.52
C LYS A 138 -11.53 13.25 -6.44
N LEU A 139 -10.35 12.98 -5.90
CA LEU A 139 -9.18 12.59 -6.68
C LEU A 139 -9.38 11.23 -7.38
N ARG A 140 -10.01 10.27 -6.72
CA ARG A 140 -10.30 8.97 -7.35
C ARG A 140 -11.31 9.09 -8.47
N ALA A 141 -12.35 9.90 -8.29
CA ALA A 141 -13.37 10.11 -9.31
C ALA A 141 -12.81 10.82 -10.56
N THR A 142 -11.84 11.73 -10.40
CA THR A 142 -11.29 12.49 -11.53
C THR A 142 -10.12 11.81 -12.22
N MET A 143 -9.34 11.01 -11.51
CA MET A 143 -8.09 10.43 -12.04
C MET A 143 -8.18 8.94 -12.36
N GLU A 144 -9.15 8.24 -11.78
CA GLU A 144 -9.33 6.78 -11.91
C GLU A 144 -8.01 5.99 -11.83
N PRO A 145 -7.24 6.10 -10.72
CA PRO A 145 -5.92 5.48 -10.66
C PRO A 145 -6.02 3.96 -10.81
N GLU A 146 -5.16 3.37 -11.64
CA GLU A 146 -5.22 1.96 -12.04
C GLU A 146 -5.26 0.97 -10.86
N TRP A 147 -4.62 1.31 -9.74
CA TRP A 147 -4.60 0.45 -8.55
C TRP A 147 -5.75 0.75 -7.59
N ASN A 148 -6.58 1.77 -7.82
CA ASN A 148 -7.86 1.90 -7.12
C ASN A 148 -8.88 0.98 -7.81
N ARG A 149 -9.70 0.28 -7.02
CA ARG A 149 -10.83 -0.44 -7.61
C ARG A 149 -11.95 0.56 -7.91
N ILE A 150 -12.67 0.26 -8.98
CA ILE A 150 -14.02 0.77 -9.27
C ILE A 150 -14.98 0.18 -8.22
#